data_AF-A0A2H0T747-F1
#
_entry.id   AF-A0A2H0T747-F1
#
_cell.length_a   1.000
_cell.length_b   1.000
_cell.length_c   1.000
_cell.angle_alpha   90.00
_cell.angle_beta   90.00
_cell.angle_gamma   90.00
#
_symmetry.space_group_name_H-M   'P 1'
#
loop_
_entity.id
_entity.type
_entity.pdbx_description
1 polymer ?
#
loop_
_entity_poly.entity_id
_entity_poly.type
_entity_poly.pdbx_seq_one_letter_code
_entity_poly.pdbx_strand_id
1 'polypeptide(L)'
;NTKFFYAGANEGSGNVRGGAIFIGGEADIDISNVEVAYSRSGFYSRAWPANLPSITDSLFNYNLLWGGAIEKDKAIELVGNTFGCNGLYETPSDTGGLDIEGNPENIFIINNNFTNNKIGLNFYNDDLDIELNAKNNFWNAESGPWHETKNPVGAGEVIQGNVDFDPWTQK
;
A
#
# COMPACT_ATOMS: atom_id res chain seq x y z
N ASN A 1 -16.24 17.05 -4.26
CA ASN A 1 -17.15 15.97 -4.70
C ASN A 1 -16.61 14.64 -4.20
N THR A 2 -16.85 14.30 -2.94
CA THR A 2 -16.40 13.02 -2.35
C THR A 2 -17.32 11.90 -2.82
N LYS A 3 -16.80 10.94 -3.59
CA LYS A 3 -17.53 9.72 -3.92
C LYS A 3 -17.20 8.68 -2.86
N PHE A 4 -18.13 8.45 -1.93
CA PHE A 4 -18.03 7.36 -0.98
C PHE A 4 -18.30 6.04 -1.70
N PHE A 5 -17.28 5.18 -1.79
CA PHE A 5 -17.44 3.79 -2.21
C PHE A 5 -17.47 2.93 -0.95
N TYR A 6 -18.67 2.61 -0.46
CA TYR A 6 -18.84 1.52 0.50
C TYR A 6 -18.90 0.20 -0.29
N ALA A 7 -17.78 -0.50 -0.39
CA ALA A 7 -17.78 -1.87 -0.89
C ALA A 7 -17.87 -2.82 0.30
N GLY A 8 -19.07 -3.36 0.53
CA GLY A 8 -19.29 -4.42 1.52
C GLY A 8 -18.43 -5.63 1.18
N ALA A 9 -17.82 -6.22 2.22
CA ALA A 9 -16.92 -7.36 2.11
C ALA A 9 -17.58 -8.51 1.34
N ASN A 10 -16.91 -8.98 0.27
CA ASN A 10 -17.25 -10.25 -0.34
C ASN A 10 -16.66 -11.35 0.56
N GLU A 11 -17.48 -11.89 1.47
CA GLU A 11 -17.16 -13.07 2.27
C GLU A 11 -17.20 -14.32 1.36
N GLY A 12 -16.25 -14.40 0.42
CA GLY A 12 -15.98 -15.60 -0.34
C GLY A 12 -14.96 -16.44 0.40
N SER A 13 -15.39 -17.57 0.98
CA SER A 13 -14.52 -18.61 1.53
C SER A 13 -13.58 -19.14 0.43
N GLY A 14 -12.38 -18.57 0.35
CA GLY A 14 -11.33 -18.93 -0.60
C GLY A 14 -10.25 -17.85 -0.60
N ASN A 15 -9.02 -18.22 -0.91
CA ASN A 15 -7.81 -17.36 -0.94
C ASN A 15 -7.86 -16.20 -1.97
N VAL A 16 -9.01 -15.56 -2.19
CA VAL A 16 -9.10 -14.35 -3.00
C VAL A 16 -8.67 -13.21 -2.08
N ARG A 17 -7.48 -12.63 -2.29
CA ARG A 17 -7.13 -11.33 -1.68
C ARG A 17 -8.11 -10.31 -2.26
N GLY A 18 -9.16 -10.00 -1.51
CA GLY A 18 -10.24 -9.12 -1.94
C GLY A 18 -10.01 -7.72 -1.40
N GLY A 19 -9.97 -6.74 -2.29
CA GLY A 19 -10.05 -5.32 -1.97
C GLY A 19 -11.46 -4.78 -2.18
N ALA A 20 -11.83 -3.75 -1.43
CA ALA A 20 -13.05 -2.98 -1.68
C ALA A 20 -13.04 -2.34 -3.08
N ILE A 21 -11.85 -1.96 -3.55
CA ILE A 21 -11.57 -1.59 -4.93
C ILE A 21 -10.75 -2.72 -5.56
N PHE A 22 -11.20 -3.23 -6.71
CA PHE A 22 -10.42 -4.18 -7.53
C PHE A 22 -9.93 -3.49 -8.79
N ILE A 23 -8.62 -3.52 -9.02
CA ILE A 23 -7.97 -3.02 -10.23
C ILE A 23 -7.41 -4.22 -10.98
N GLY A 24 -7.92 -4.46 -12.19
CA GLY A 24 -7.48 -5.56 -13.03
C GLY A 24 -7.70 -5.29 -14.52
N GLY A 25 -6.89 -5.94 -15.37
CA GLY A 25 -6.92 -5.78 -16.83
C GLY A 25 -6.04 -4.63 -17.36
N GLU A 26 -6.10 -4.39 -18.67
CA GLU A 26 -5.36 -3.31 -19.37
C GLU A 26 -6.09 -1.95 -19.31
N ALA A 27 -6.64 -1.59 -18.15
CA ALA A 27 -7.44 -0.37 -18.04
C ALA A 27 -6.61 0.79 -17.47
N ASP A 28 -6.68 1.95 -18.13
CA ASP A 28 -6.33 3.25 -17.56
C ASP A 28 -7.35 3.62 -16.49
N ILE A 29 -7.01 3.37 -15.23
CA ILE A 29 -7.88 3.68 -14.09
C ILE A 29 -7.18 4.70 -13.22
N ASP A 30 -7.81 5.88 -13.11
CA ASP A 30 -7.44 6.92 -12.16
C ASP A 30 -8.49 6.98 -11.06
N ILE A 31 -8.06 6.69 -9.83
CA ILE A 31 -8.88 6.76 -8.62
C ILE A 31 -8.39 7.95 -7.82
N SER A 32 -9.29 8.85 -7.43
CA SER A 32 -8.90 9.96 -6.58
C SER A 32 -9.99 10.37 -5.59
N ASN A 33 -9.56 10.95 -4.46
CA ASN A 33 -10.45 11.53 -3.45
C ASN A 33 -11.50 10.53 -2.93
N VAL A 34 -11.12 9.26 -2.78
CA VAL A 34 -11.97 8.22 -2.19
C VAL A 34 -11.61 7.96 -0.74
N GLU A 35 -12.59 7.51 0.02
CA GLU A 35 -12.39 6.94 1.35
C GLU A 35 -12.86 5.49 1.33
N VAL A 36 -11.98 4.59 1.76
CA VAL A 36 -12.26 3.17 1.93
C VAL A 36 -11.84 2.76 3.32
N ALA A 37 -12.82 2.33 4.11
CA ALA A 37 -12.59 1.92 5.49
C ALA A 37 -13.41 0.70 5.88
N TYR A 38 -12.97 0.04 6.95
CA TYR A 38 -13.65 -1.12 7.54
C TYR A 38 -13.92 -2.26 6.53
N SER A 39 -13.09 -2.34 5.50
CA SER A 39 -13.14 -3.39 4.48
C SER A 39 -12.07 -4.44 4.78
N ARG A 40 -12.10 -5.58 4.08
CA ARG A 40 -11.04 -6.58 4.23
C ARG A 40 -9.68 -6.02 3.80
N SER A 41 -9.64 -5.41 2.62
CA SER A 41 -8.52 -4.56 2.17
C SER A 41 -9.08 -3.34 1.47
N GLY A 42 -8.38 -2.21 1.50
CA GLY A 42 -8.86 -0.99 0.85
C GLY A 42 -8.92 -1.11 -0.67
N PHE A 43 -7.80 -1.47 -1.29
CA PHE A 43 -7.77 -1.89 -2.69
C PHE A 43 -6.96 -3.17 -2.89
N TYR A 44 -7.23 -3.84 -4.00
CA TYR A 44 -6.43 -4.95 -4.50
C TYR A 44 -6.19 -4.73 -5.99
N SER A 45 -4.92 -4.64 -6.36
CA SER A 45 -4.48 -4.47 -7.73
C SER A 45 -3.76 -5.72 -8.20
N ARG A 46 -4.18 -6.20 -9.37
CA ARG A 46 -3.60 -7.33 -10.07
C ARG A 46 -3.89 -7.21 -11.57
N ALA A 47 -2.94 -6.65 -12.28
CA ALA A 47 -2.99 -6.35 -13.69
C ALA A 47 -1.60 -6.55 -14.33
N TRP A 48 -1.61 -6.81 -15.62
CA TRP A 48 -0.42 -6.69 -16.48
C TRP A 48 -0.64 -5.46 -17.35
N PRO A 49 -0.81 -4.26 -16.76
CA PRO A 49 -1.38 -3.17 -17.52
C PRO A 49 -0.35 -2.73 -18.57
N ALA A 50 -0.81 -2.51 -19.80
CA ALA A 50 -0.02 -1.83 -20.82
C ALA A 50 0.23 -0.35 -20.44
N ASN A 51 -0.55 0.17 -19.48
CA ASN A 51 -0.52 1.55 -18.99
C ASN A 51 -0.33 1.61 -17.46
N LEU A 52 -0.27 2.82 -16.90
CA LEU A 52 0.07 3.09 -15.50
C LEU A 52 -1.17 3.55 -14.72
N PRO A 53 -1.91 2.66 -14.01
CA PRO A 53 -3.04 3.07 -13.19
C PRO A 53 -2.57 3.97 -12.03
N SER A 54 -3.45 4.86 -11.55
CA SER A 54 -3.14 5.77 -10.46
C SER A 54 -4.21 5.77 -9.36
N ILE A 55 -3.76 5.89 -8.10
CA ILE A 55 -4.59 6.16 -6.94
C ILE A 55 -4.01 7.38 -6.23
N THR A 56 -4.82 8.43 -6.11
CA THR A 56 -4.35 9.72 -5.60
C THR A 56 -5.26 10.31 -4.53
N ASP A 57 -4.68 11.06 -3.59
CA ASP A 57 -5.40 11.87 -2.60
C ASP A 57 -6.54 11.11 -1.87
N SER A 58 -6.34 9.82 -1.61
CA SER A 58 -7.38 8.92 -1.08
C SER A 58 -7.03 8.42 0.33
N LEU A 59 -8.05 8.03 1.09
CA LEU A 59 -7.94 7.54 2.46
C LEU A 59 -8.28 6.05 2.53
N PHE A 60 -7.32 5.24 2.98
CA PHE A 60 -7.46 3.81 3.22
C PHE A 60 -7.23 3.52 4.70
N ASN A 61 -8.32 3.39 5.47
CA ASN A 61 -8.23 3.41 6.93
C ASN A 61 -8.98 2.26 7.60
N TYR A 62 -8.47 1.72 8.70
CA TYR A 62 -9.17 0.68 9.48
C TYR A 62 -9.57 -0.57 8.67
N ASN A 63 -8.80 -0.91 7.63
CA ASN A 63 -9.02 -2.15 6.89
C ASN A 63 -8.43 -3.34 7.65
N LEU A 64 -9.10 -4.49 7.53
CA LEU A 64 -8.80 -5.68 8.31
C LEU A 64 -7.40 -6.21 8.03
N LEU A 65 -7.00 -6.28 6.76
CA LEU A 65 -5.70 -6.76 6.30
C LEU A 65 -4.81 -5.62 5.83
N TRP A 66 -5.15 -5.01 4.69
CA TRP A 66 -4.30 -4.00 4.06
C TRP A 66 -5.06 -2.74 3.69
N GLY A 67 -4.40 -1.57 3.78
CA GLY A 67 -4.88 -0.38 3.10
C GLY A 67 -4.90 -0.56 1.58
N GLY A 68 -3.91 -1.28 1.06
CA GLY A 68 -3.88 -1.74 -0.33
C GLY A 68 -2.96 -2.94 -0.51
N ALA A 69 -3.31 -3.82 -1.46
CA ALA A 69 -2.48 -4.95 -1.86
C ALA A 69 -2.24 -4.90 -3.38
N ILE A 70 -1.00 -5.11 -3.79
CA ILE A 70 -0.55 -5.08 -5.19
C ILE A 70 0.14 -6.41 -5.48
N GLU A 71 -0.43 -7.21 -6.37
CA GLU A 71 0.11 -8.52 -6.72
C GLU A 71 0.45 -8.61 -8.19
N LYS A 72 1.73 -8.84 -8.49
CA LYS A 72 2.24 -9.11 -9.85
C LYS A 72 1.99 -7.97 -10.84
N ASP A 73 1.60 -6.80 -10.34
CA ASP A 73 1.55 -5.60 -11.12
C ASP A 73 2.94 -5.16 -11.51
N LYS A 74 3.06 -4.75 -12.77
CA LYS A 74 4.28 -4.11 -13.25
C LYS A 74 4.29 -2.62 -12.97
N ALA A 75 3.13 -1.98 -12.80
CA ALA A 75 3.02 -0.53 -12.81
C ALA A 75 1.79 -0.04 -12.02
N ILE A 76 1.97 0.90 -11.09
CA ILE A 76 0.91 1.69 -10.44
C ILE A 76 1.51 2.92 -9.76
N GLU A 77 0.80 4.05 -9.80
CA GLU A 77 1.14 5.26 -9.05
C GLU A 77 0.23 5.41 -7.82
N LEU A 78 0.84 5.52 -6.65
CA LEU A 78 0.17 5.84 -5.40
C LEU A 78 0.71 7.18 -4.90
N VAL A 79 -0.09 8.25 -5.03
CA VAL A 79 0.35 9.62 -4.72
C VAL A 79 -0.58 10.34 -3.75
N GLY A 80 -0.05 10.90 -2.67
CA GLY A 80 -0.86 11.76 -1.78
C GLY A 80 -1.90 11.01 -0.93
N ASN A 81 -1.85 9.68 -0.88
CA ASN A 81 -2.83 8.89 -0.14
C ASN A 81 -2.49 8.83 1.35
N THR A 82 -3.47 8.52 2.18
CA THR A 82 -3.28 8.17 3.59
C THR A 82 -3.63 6.71 3.84
N PHE A 83 -2.67 5.97 4.39
CA PHE A 83 -2.83 4.58 4.83
C PHE A 83 -2.79 4.55 6.37
N GLY A 84 -3.97 4.43 6.98
CA GLY A 84 -4.14 4.56 8.42
C GLY A 84 -4.67 3.29 9.10
N CYS A 85 -4.17 2.95 10.28
CA CYS A 85 -4.83 1.98 11.16
C CYS A 85 -5.20 0.62 10.52
N ASN A 86 -4.45 0.16 9.52
CA ASN A 86 -4.75 -1.09 8.80
C ASN A 86 -3.99 -2.28 9.43
N GLY A 87 -4.58 -3.48 9.34
CA GLY A 87 -3.94 -4.73 9.78
C GLY A 87 -3.88 -4.94 11.29
N LEU A 88 -4.53 -4.09 12.09
CA LEU A 88 -4.37 -4.08 13.56
C LEU A 88 -4.97 -5.28 14.29
N TYR A 89 -5.94 -5.97 13.69
CA TYR A 89 -6.72 -7.02 14.36
C TYR A 89 -6.41 -8.43 13.87
N GLU A 90 -5.56 -8.55 12.86
CA GLU A 90 -5.30 -9.82 12.18
C GLU A 90 -3.99 -10.47 12.65
N THR A 91 -4.01 -11.80 12.68
CA THR A 91 -2.90 -12.61 13.18
C THR A 91 -1.72 -12.80 12.20
N PRO A 92 -1.89 -12.76 10.85
CA PRO A 92 -0.75 -12.76 9.95
C PRO A 92 0.17 -11.58 10.23
N SER A 93 1.47 -11.84 10.27
CA SER A 93 2.49 -10.85 10.64
C SER A 93 2.73 -9.79 9.57
N ASP A 94 2.18 -9.94 8.36
CA ASP A 94 2.44 -9.21 7.12
C ASP A 94 1.27 -8.28 6.69
N THR A 95 0.39 -7.92 7.63
CA THR A 95 -0.76 -7.02 7.40
C THR A 95 -0.41 -5.57 7.76
N GLY A 96 -1.02 -4.58 7.08
CA GLY A 96 -0.56 -3.20 7.23
C GLY A 96 -1.07 -2.17 6.22
N GLY A 97 -0.32 -1.11 5.99
CA GLY A 97 -0.66 -0.04 5.06
C GLY A 97 -0.70 -0.53 3.61
N LEU A 98 0.43 -1.01 3.11
CA LEU A 98 0.57 -1.58 1.78
C LEU A 98 1.28 -2.92 1.79
N ASP A 99 0.79 -3.85 0.98
CA ASP A 99 1.43 -5.13 0.66
C ASP A 99 1.70 -5.21 -0.83
N ILE A 100 2.95 -5.48 -1.20
CA ILE A 100 3.40 -5.52 -2.59
C ILE A 100 4.12 -6.84 -2.83
N GLU A 101 3.56 -7.65 -3.73
CA GLU A 101 4.07 -8.96 -4.07
C GLU A 101 4.44 -9.03 -5.55
N GLY A 102 5.66 -9.48 -5.85
CA GLY A 102 6.15 -9.73 -7.20
C GLY A 102 7.31 -8.83 -7.58
N ASN A 103 7.56 -8.72 -8.89
CA ASN A 103 8.70 -8.00 -9.46
C ASN A 103 8.21 -6.72 -10.13
N PRO A 104 7.92 -5.65 -9.37
CA PRO A 104 7.44 -4.40 -9.93
C PRO A 104 8.51 -3.72 -10.78
N GLU A 105 8.09 -3.15 -11.92
CA GLU A 105 8.99 -2.39 -12.79
C GLU A 105 8.82 -0.88 -12.58
N ASN A 106 7.58 -0.41 -12.43
CA ASN A 106 7.18 1.00 -12.40
C ASN A 106 6.12 1.27 -11.31
N ILE A 107 6.38 0.85 -10.07
CA ILE A 107 5.54 1.22 -8.92
C ILE A 107 6.13 2.46 -8.26
N PHE A 108 5.31 3.52 -8.14
CA PHE A 108 5.68 4.77 -7.50
C PHE A 108 4.82 5.01 -6.27
N ILE A 109 5.45 5.09 -5.11
CA ILE A 109 4.77 5.37 -3.83
C ILE A 109 5.37 6.67 -3.31
N ILE A 110 4.68 7.79 -3.51
CA ILE A 110 5.26 9.13 -3.30
C ILE A 110 4.24 10.03 -2.59
N ASN A 111 4.70 10.87 -1.65
CA ASN A 111 3.87 11.84 -0.92
C ASN A 111 2.70 11.21 -0.15
N ASN A 112 2.76 9.91 0.16
CA ASN A 112 1.76 9.24 0.98
C ASN A 112 2.06 9.40 2.47
N ASN A 113 1.03 9.19 3.26
CA ASN A 113 1.03 9.29 4.71
C ASN A 113 0.67 7.94 5.34
N PHE A 114 1.66 7.25 5.91
CA PHE A 114 1.46 5.99 6.63
C PHE A 114 1.42 6.26 8.12
N THR A 115 0.34 5.86 8.80
CA THR A 115 0.15 6.10 10.23
C THR A 115 -0.60 4.99 10.94
N ASN A 116 -0.03 4.52 12.05
CA ASN A 116 -0.62 3.56 12.98
C ASN A 116 -1.03 2.25 12.31
N ASN A 117 -0.32 1.80 11.29
CA ASN A 117 -0.52 0.46 10.74
C ASN A 117 0.31 -0.55 11.54
N LYS A 118 -0.03 -1.83 11.41
CA LYS A 118 0.81 -2.89 11.98
C LYS A 118 2.19 -2.95 11.29
N ILE A 119 2.18 -2.85 9.95
CA ILE A 119 3.35 -2.60 9.09
C ILE A 119 2.99 -1.44 8.17
N GLY A 120 3.91 -0.52 7.90
CA GLY A 120 3.68 0.57 6.94
C GLY A 120 3.65 0.03 5.52
N LEU A 121 4.72 -0.66 5.13
CA LEU A 121 4.88 -1.24 3.81
C LEU A 121 5.59 -2.60 3.89
N ASN A 122 4.99 -3.62 3.30
CA ASN A 122 5.59 -4.93 3.09
C ASN A 122 5.89 -5.11 1.59
N PHE A 123 7.14 -5.43 1.26
CA PHE A 123 7.56 -5.74 -0.11
C PHE A 123 8.19 -7.14 -0.17
N TYR A 124 7.55 -8.03 -0.93
CA TYR A 124 8.03 -9.38 -1.18
C TYR A 124 8.22 -9.62 -2.67
N ASN A 125 9.42 -10.01 -3.07
CA ASN A 125 9.78 -10.29 -4.45
C ASN A 125 10.62 -11.57 -4.58
N ASP A 126 10.56 -12.19 -5.77
CA ASP A 126 11.39 -13.35 -6.09
C ASP A 126 12.78 -12.92 -6.60
N ASP A 127 12.89 -11.69 -7.11
CA ASP A 127 14.12 -11.11 -7.62
C ASP A 127 14.72 -10.12 -6.62
N LEU A 128 15.76 -10.57 -5.89
CA LEU A 128 16.42 -9.79 -4.84
C LEU A 128 17.15 -8.54 -5.36
N ASP A 129 17.39 -8.43 -6.67
CA ASP A 129 18.04 -7.26 -7.26
C ASP A 129 17.05 -6.10 -7.49
N ILE A 130 15.73 -6.35 -7.38
CA ILE A 130 14.72 -5.30 -7.47
C ILE A 130 14.60 -4.57 -6.13
N GLU A 131 14.72 -3.25 -6.19
CA GLU A 131 14.48 -2.33 -5.08
C GLU A 131 13.23 -1.49 -5.37
N LEU A 132 12.25 -1.52 -4.47
CA LEU A 132 11.02 -0.75 -4.60
C LEU A 132 11.24 0.70 -4.19
N ASN A 133 10.86 1.66 -5.05
CA ASN A 133 10.94 3.09 -4.73
C ASN A 133 9.72 3.55 -3.91
N ALA A 134 9.99 3.94 -2.66
CA ALA A 134 9.02 4.52 -1.72
C ALA A 134 9.54 5.82 -1.08
N LYS A 135 10.23 6.65 -1.87
CA LYS A 135 10.73 7.95 -1.43
C LYS A 135 9.62 8.98 -1.23
N ASN A 136 9.94 9.98 -0.41
CA ASN A 136 9.11 11.14 -0.12
C ASN A 136 7.74 10.78 0.49
N ASN A 137 7.67 9.72 1.30
CA ASN A 137 6.49 9.42 2.12
C ASN A 137 6.73 9.82 3.58
N PHE A 138 5.65 10.07 4.32
CA PHE A 138 5.68 10.25 5.76
C PHE A 138 5.35 8.93 6.45
N TRP A 139 6.18 8.53 7.41
CA TRP A 139 6.12 7.23 8.06
C TRP A 139 5.80 7.35 9.56
N ASN A 140 4.94 8.29 9.95
CA ASN A 140 4.52 8.48 11.35
C ASN A 140 5.60 8.92 12.36
N ALA A 141 6.82 9.24 11.91
CA ALA A 141 7.88 9.78 12.76
C ALA A 141 8.88 10.61 11.95
N GLU A 142 9.47 11.63 12.58
CA GLU A 142 10.52 12.47 11.97
C GLU A 142 11.81 11.70 11.67
N SER A 143 12.12 10.68 12.49
CA SER A 143 13.28 9.79 12.27
C SER A 143 13.07 8.78 11.14
N GLY A 144 11.93 8.85 10.44
CA GLY A 144 11.62 7.98 9.32
C GLY A 144 11.12 6.59 9.74
N PRO A 145 10.93 5.70 8.75
CA PRO A 145 10.41 4.36 8.99
C PRO A 145 11.45 3.50 9.70
N TRP A 146 11.02 2.52 10.47
CA TRP A 146 11.94 1.49 10.95
C TRP A 146 12.24 0.50 9.82
N HIS A 147 13.52 0.24 9.56
CA HIS A 147 13.97 -0.81 8.65
C HIS A 147 15.23 -1.47 9.21
N GLU A 148 15.24 -2.80 9.30
CA GLU A 148 16.28 -3.57 10.01
C GLU A 148 17.71 -3.20 9.63
N THR A 149 17.98 -3.00 8.33
CA THR A 149 19.34 -2.74 7.83
C THR A 149 19.60 -1.31 7.37
N LYS A 150 18.55 -0.56 6.99
CA LYS A 150 18.68 0.74 6.31
C LYS A 150 18.35 1.91 7.25
N ASN A 151 17.48 1.70 8.24
CA ASN A 151 17.15 2.69 9.27
C ASN A 151 16.73 2.01 10.59
N PRO A 152 17.65 1.30 11.29
CA PRO A 152 17.32 0.50 12.47
C PRO A 152 16.89 1.33 13.70
N VAL A 153 17.11 2.65 13.65
CA VAL A 153 16.74 3.61 14.71
C VAL A 153 15.48 4.41 14.35
N GLY A 154 14.89 4.18 13.17
CA GLY A 154 13.63 4.80 12.78
C GLY A 154 12.53 4.43 13.78
N ALA A 155 11.76 5.42 14.22
CA ALA A 155 10.66 5.24 15.17
C ALA A 155 9.29 5.22 14.48
N GLY A 156 9.29 5.35 13.14
CA GLY A 156 8.09 5.37 12.33
C GLY A 156 7.53 3.99 12.03
N GLU A 157 6.67 3.94 11.02
CA GLU A 157 6.08 2.70 10.53
C GLU A 157 7.16 1.73 10.06
N VAL A 158 6.90 0.44 10.28
CA VAL A 158 7.80 -0.64 9.85
C VAL A 158 7.77 -0.77 8.33
N ILE A 159 8.95 -0.90 7.71
CA ILE A 159 9.11 -1.32 6.32
C ILE A 159 9.82 -2.66 6.29
N GLN A 160 9.33 -3.57 5.44
CA GLN A 160 9.92 -4.88 5.19
C GLN A 160 10.25 -5.04 3.70
N GLY A 161 11.35 -5.71 3.39
CA GLY A 161 11.79 -5.99 2.02
C GLY A 161 12.82 -5.00 1.48
N ASN A 162 13.24 -5.19 0.22
CA ASN A 162 14.23 -4.31 -0.41
C ASN A 162 13.57 -3.00 -0.92
N VAL A 163 13.46 -2.02 -0.03
CA VAL A 163 12.75 -0.76 -0.31
C VAL A 163 13.71 0.43 -0.18
N ASP A 164 13.67 1.34 -1.13
CA ASP A 164 14.34 2.64 -1.09
C ASP A 164 13.35 3.71 -0.62
N PHE A 165 13.45 4.10 0.64
CA PHE A 165 12.55 5.03 1.31
C PHE A 165 13.20 6.39 1.66
N ASP A 166 14.44 6.63 1.24
CA ASP A 166 15.23 7.83 1.56
C ASP A 166 15.37 8.75 0.32
N PRO A 167 14.97 10.04 0.39
CA PRO A 167 14.45 10.76 1.55
C PRO A 167 13.02 10.38 1.93
N TRP A 168 12.69 10.50 3.22
CA TRP A 168 11.31 10.56 3.72
C TRP A 168 10.92 12.01 4.02
N THR A 169 9.61 12.27 4.05
CA THR A 169 9.09 13.59 4.43
C THR A 169 8.95 13.73 5.94
N GLN A 170 9.06 14.96 6.44
CA GLN A 170 8.73 15.34 7.82
C GLN A 170 7.41 16.13 7.82
N LYS A 171 6.68 16.14 8.94
CA LYS A 171 5.42 16.87 9.12
C LYS A 171 5.55 17.95 10.17
#